data_AF-A0A6I9RSA8-F1
#
_entry.id   AF-A0A6I9RSA8-F1
#
_cell.length_a   1.000
_cell.length_b   1.000
_cell.length_c   1.000
_cell.angle_alpha   90.00
_cell.angle_beta   90.00
_cell.angle_gamma   90.00
#
_symmetry.space_group_name_H-M   'P 1'
#
loop_
_entity.id
_entity.type
_entity.pdbx_description
1 polymer ?
#
loop_
_entity_poly.entity_id
_entity_poly.type
_entity_poly.pdbx_seq_one_letter_code
_entity_poly.pdbx_strand_id
1 'polypeptide(L)'
;MMASAPAPPTLPISNPKSSSGAPSSVANGGAAPIATPAFRLFLSRLSDSVRRSLSNRRPWSELLDRSAFSRPDSLSDATSRIRKNLAYFRVNYIALLAAVLALSLLSHPFSLLVLLGLLVAWCFLYLFRPADPPLVLFGRTFSDRETLGGLVLLSIFVIFLTSVGSLLISALLVGAAIVCAHGAFRMPEDLFLDDQDPGGAAAGFLSFLGGAASSAASVAGPVVAARV
;
A
#
# COMPACT_ATOMS: atom_id res chain seq x y z
N MET A 1 -7.15 -90.20 47.50
CA MET A 1 -6.79 -89.33 48.63
C MET A 1 -6.35 -87.98 48.04
N MET A 2 -7.04 -86.90 48.43
CA MET A 2 -6.62 -85.47 48.47
C MET A 2 -6.06 -84.83 47.18
N ALA A 3 -6.40 -83.60 46.78
CA ALA A 3 -7.29 -82.58 47.30
C ALA A 3 -7.44 -81.42 46.27
N SER A 4 -8.57 -80.71 46.38
CA SER A 4 -8.81 -79.28 46.16
C SER A 4 -8.72 -78.63 44.77
N ALA A 5 -9.83 -77.97 44.42
CA ALA A 5 -10.06 -76.97 43.36
C ALA A 5 -9.59 -75.55 43.82
N PRO A 6 -9.96 -74.39 43.20
CA PRO A 6 -10.51 -74.03 41.88
C PRO A 6 -9.81 -72.80 41.18
N ALA A 7 -10.36 -72.31 40.05
CA ALA A 7 -9.98 -71.18 39.16
C ALA A 7 -10.01 -69.75 39.84
N PRO A 8 -9.72 -68.55 39.22
CA PRO A 8 -10.11 -68.09 37.87
C PRO A 8 -9.16 -66.98 37.21
N PRO A 9 -9.59 -65.95 36.40
CA PRO A 9 -9.01 -65.64 35.07
C PRO A 9 -8.53 -64.15 34.89
N THR A 10 -8.36 -63.67 33.64
CA THR A 10 -8.28 -62.25 33.15
C THR A 10 -6.90 -61.56 33.21
N LEU A 11 -6.44 -60.63 32.35
CA LEU A 11 -6.84 -59.89 31.13
C LEU A 11 -5.56 -59.09 30.63
N PRO A 12 -5.56 -58.31 29.52
CA PRO A 12 -4.35 -57.85 28.81
C PRO A 12 -3.54 -56.73 29.52
N ILE A 13 -2.23 -56.73 29.27
CA ILE A 13 -1.23 -55.80 29.83
C ILE A 13 -1.48 -54.36 29.35
N SER A 14 -1.69 -53.46 30.32
CA SER A 14 -1.52 -52.02 30.19
C SER A 14 -0.10 -51.65 30.65
N ASN A 15 0.69 -50.93 29.86
CA ASN A 15 1.94 -50.33 30.33
C ASN A 15 1.80 -48.80 30.37
N PRO A 16 1.92 -48.14 31.55
CA PRO A 16 1.89 -46.70 31.67
C PRO A 16 3.26 -46.06 31.40
N LYS A 17 3.18 -44.78 31.05
CA LYS A 17 4.27 -43.87 30.70
C LYS A 17 5.00 -43.34 31.95
N SER A 18 6.22 -42.85 31.72
CA SER A 18 6.89 -41.68 32.35
C SER A 18 7.87 -41.88 33.51
N SER A 19 9.08 -41.32 33.35
CA SER A 19 9.65 -40.33 34.28
C SER A 19 10.93 -39.68 33.73
N SER A 20 10.84 -38.39 33.38
CA SER A 20 11.91 -37.39 33.56
C SER A 20 11.34 -35.99 33.26
N GLY A 21 10.91 -35.27 34.31
CA GLY A 21 10.72 -33.81 34.30
C GLY A 21 12.07 -33.10 34.49
N ALA A 22 12.26 -31.79 34.41
CA ALA A 22 11.49 -30.55 34.18
C ALA A 22 12.59 -29.41 34.14
N PRO A 23 12.39 -28.14 33.71
CA PRO A 23 11.21 -27.34 33.99
C PRO A 23 10.64 -26.52 32.82
N SER A 24 9.32 -26.54 32.79
CA SER A 24 8.48 -25.46 32.29
C SER A 24 8.45 -24.33 33.32
N SER A 25 8.65 -23.10 32.87
CA SER A 25 8.20 -21.91 33.61
C SER A 25 7.64 -20.87 32.64
N VAL A 26 6.32 -20.72 32.75
CA VAL A 26 5.52 -19.53 32.45
C VAL A 26 5.28 -19.22 30.97
N ALA A 27 4.18 -19.81 30.48
CA ALA A 27 3.31 -19.15 29.54
C ALA A 27 2.96 -17.75 30.08
N ASN A 28 3.39 -16.70 29.37
CA ASN A 28 2.67 -15.44 29.42
C ASN A 28 1.74 -15.41 28.20
N GLY A 29 0.46 -15.61 28.49
CA GLY A 29 -0.62 -15.46 27.55
C GLY A 29 -0.64 -14.03 27.00
N GLY A 30 -0.30 -13.93 25.75
CA GLY A 30 -0.59 -12.79 24.89
C GLY A 30 -0.64 -13.35 23.49
N ALA A 31 -1.76 -13.97 23.13
CA ALA A 31 -2.06 -14.25 21.73
C ALA A 31 -1.89 -12.94 20.97
N ALA A 32 -0.77 -12.80 20.25
CA ALA A 32 -0.56 -11.64 19.39
C ALA A 32 -1.58 -11.80 18.25
N PRO A 33 -2.65 -10.99 18.20
CA PRO A 33 -3.55 -11.07 17.08
C PRO A 33 -2.85 -10.41 15.89
N ILE A 34 -2.78 -11.16 14.79
CA ILE A 34 -3.11 -10.69 13.45
C ILE A 34 -2.47 -9.34 13.07
N ALA A 35 -1.19 -9.36 12.71
CA ALA A 35 -0.67 -8.46 11.68
C ALA A 35 0.58 -9.09 11.09
N THR A 36 0.38 -9.77 9.96
CA THR A 36 1.38 -10.41 9.10
C THR A 36 2.69 -9.59 9.09
N PRO A 37 3.87 -10.17 9.38
CA PRO A 37 5.13 -9.42 9.45
C PRO A 37 5.42 -8.63 8.16
N ALA A 38 5.04 -9.20 7.00
CA ALA A 38 5.11 -8.52 5.70
C ALA A 38 4.23 -7.25 5.62
N PHE A 39 3.02 -7.28 6.20
CA PHE A 39 2.12 -6.13 6.23
C PHE A 39 2.70 -5.00 7.10
N ARG A 40 3.27 -5.34 8.26
CA ARG A 40 3.95 -4.34 9.12
C ARG A 40 5.15 -3.70 8.43
N LEU A 41 5.95 -4.49 7.72
CA LEU A 41 7.08 -3.99 6.93
C LEU A 41 6.64 -3.11 5.75
N PHE A 42 5.52 -3.46 5.10
CA PHE A 42 4.93 -2.62 4.08
C PHE A 42 4.49 -1.27 4.66
N LEU A 43 3.76 -1.29 5.79
CA LEU A 43 3.32 -0.07 6.46
C LEU A 43 4.47 0.80 6.94
N SER A 44 5.56 0.21 7.45
CA SER A 44 6.74 0.97 7.85
C SER A 44 7.40 1.62 6.64
N ARG A 45 7.61 0.88 5.54
CA ARG A 45 8.15 1.42 4.29
C ARG A 45 7.27 2.52 3.70
N LEU A 46 5.95 2.34 3.73
CA LEU A 46 5.00 3.35 3.28
C LEU A 46 5.09 4.60 4.16
N SER A 47 5.09 4.42 5.48
CA SER A 47 5.20 5.52 6.45
C SER A 47 6.50 6.28 6.27
N ASP A 48 7.63 5.59 6.10
CA ASP A 48 8.93 6.20 5.86
C ASP A 48 8.97 6.92 4.50
N SER A 49 8.28 6.39 3.49
CA SER A 49 8.19 7.02 2.16
C SER A 49 7.35 8.30 2.21
N VAL A 50 6.21 8.27 2.91
CA VAL A 50 5.37 9.45 3.12
C VAL A 50 6.10 10.49 3.95
N ARG A 51 6.77 10.10 5.04
CA ARG A 51 7.57 11.00 5.87
C ARG A 51 8.70 11.65 5.08
N ARG A 52 9.44 10.87 4.28
CA ARG A 52 10.50 11.38 3.40
C ARG A 52 9.98 12.32 2.31
N SER A 53 8.83 11.99 1.73
CA SER A 53 8.17 12.85 0.75
C SER A 53 7.77 14.19 1.39
N LEU A 54 7.12 14.13 2.56
CA LEU A 54 6.71 15.32 3.31
C LEU A 54 7.87 16.11 3.90
N SER A 55 9.01 15.49 4.21
CA SER A 55 10.21 16.22 4.66
C SER A 55 10.86 16.99 3.52
N ASN A 56 10.74 16.50 2.29
CA ASN A 56 11.24 17.16 1.09
C ASN A 56 10.27 18.23 0.53
N ARG A 57 9.29 18.68 1.34
CA ARG A 57 8.36 19.74 0.95
C ARG A 57 9.02 21.11 1.09
N ARG A 58 8.75 22.01 0.16
CA ARG A 58 9.15 23.42 0.29
C ARG A 58 8.26 24.11 1.33
N PRO A 59 8.76 25.15 2.03
CA PRO A 59 7.97 25.94 2.96
C PRO A 59 6.67 26.46 2.32
N TRP A 60 5.54 26.29 3.01
CA TRP A 60 4.24 26.77 2.51
C TRP A 60 4.16 28.29 2.37
N SER A 61 4.93 29.03 3.19
CA SER A 61 5.06 30.48 3.10
C SER A 61 5.63 30.93 1.76
N GLU A 62 6.54 30.14 1.19
CA GLU A 62 7.21 30.44 -0.08
C GLU A 62 6.30 30.15 -1.28
N LEU A 63 5.51 29.07 -1.18
CA LEU A 63 4.47 28.75 -2.15
C LEU A 63 3.40 29.86 -2.18
N LEU A 64 2.95 30.33 -1.01
CA LEU A 64 1.90 31.33 -0.89
C LEU A 64 2.41 32.77 -0.87
N ASP A 65 3.67 33.00 -1.22
CA ASP A 65 4.25 34.34 -1.21
C ASP A 65 3.62 35.23 -2.29
N ARG A 66 2.80 36.19 -1.84
CA ARG A 66 2.02 37.07 -2.72
C ARG A 66 2.88 38.05 -3.50
N SER A 67 4.02 38.48 -2.97
CA SER A 67 4.88 39.46 -3.66
C SER A 67 5.43 38.93 -4.98
N ALA A 68 5.54 37.62 -5.09
CA ALA A 68 6.18 36.99 -6.21
C ALA A 68 5.18 36.40 -7.23
N PHE A 69 3.91 36.84 -7.18
CA PHE A 69 2.94 36.61 -8.24
C PHE A 69 2.94 37.77 -9.24
N SER A 70 2.98 37.44 -10.52
CA SER A 70 2.84 38.40 -11.62
C SER A 70 2.08 37.78 -12.78
N ARG A 71 1.48 38.63 -13.63
CA ARG A 71 0.80 38.17 -14.84
C ARG A 71 1.85 37.70 -15.85
N PRO A 72 1.70 36.52 -16.48
CA PRO A 72 2.59 36.09 -17.55
C PRO A 72 2.38 36.95 -18.80
N ASP A 73 3.47 37.28 -19.49
CA ASP A 73 3.44 38.18 -20.66
C ASP A 73 2.94 37.47 -21.93
N SER A 74 3.08 36.15 -21.98
CA SER A 74 2.65 35.31 -23.09
C SER A 74 2.34 33.88 -22.64
N LEU A 75 1.71 33.09 -23.51
CA LEU A 75 1.50 31.65 -23.27
C LEU A 75 2.82 30.88 -23.17
N SER A 76 3.83 31.27 -23.96
CA SER A 76 5.17 30.68 -23.89
C SER A 76 5.81 30.92 -22.52
N ASP A 77 5.70 32.15 -22.02
CA ASP A 77 6.16 32.51 -20.67
C ASP A 77 5.40 31.72 -19.60
N ALA A 78 4.06 31.69 -19.66
CA ALA A 78 3.24 30.91 -18.72
C ALA A 78 3.63 29.43 -18.67
N THR A 79 3.82 28.78 -19.82
CA THR A 79 4.23 27.36 -19.87
C THR A 79 5.64 27.13 -19.34
N SER A 80 6.56 28.08 -19.57
CA SER A 80 7.91 28.06 -19.00
C SER A 80 7.88 28.16 -17.47
N ARG A 81 7.09 29.09 -16.92
CA ARG A 81 6.87 29.25 -15.48
C ARG A 81 6.25 28.01 -14.86
N ILE A 82 5.19 27.45 -15.49
CA ILE A 82 4.56 26.21 -15.04
C ILE A 82 5.59 25.08 -14.93
N ARG A 83 6.40 24.85 -15.97
CA ARG A 83 7.40 23.76 -15.97
C ARG A 83 8.41 23.91 -14.85
N LYS A 84 8.93 25.12 -14.64
CA LYS A 84 9.89 25.44 -13.57
C LYS A 84 9.26 25.24 -12.18
N ASN A 85 8.08 25.81 -11.96
CA ASN A 85 7.38 25.73 -10.68
C ASN A 85 6.89 24.30 -10.36
N LEU A 86 6.52 23.48 -11.36
CA LEU A 86 6.16 22.07 -11.19
C LEU A 86 7.31 21.24 -10.64
N ALA A 87 8.53 21.48 -11.13
CA ALA A 87 9.72 20.80 -10.64
C ALA A 87 10.05 21.24 -9.21
N TYR A 88 10.00 22.55 -8.95
CA TYR A 88 10.40 23.14 -7.68
C TYR A 88 9.42 22.81 -6.53
N PHE A 89 8.11 23.04 -6.73
CA PHE A 89 7.06 22.81 -5.73
C PHE A 89 6.39 21.43 -5.84
N ARG A 90 7.07 20.43 -6.45
CA ARG A 90 6.48 19.11 -6.78
C ARG A 90 5.72 18.48 -5.61
N VAL A 91 6.36 18.41 -4.44
CA VAL A 91 5.77 17.78 -3.24
C VAL A 91 4.55 18.57 -2.76
N ASN A 92 4.64 19.91 -2.74
CA ASN A 92 3.52 20.76 -2.33
C ASN A 92 2.33 20.66 -3.29
N TYR A 93 2.57 20.58 -4.60
CA TYR A 93 1.51 20.38 -5.59
C TYR A 93 0.84 19.02 -5.50
N ILE A 94 1.62 17.95 -5.27
CA ILE A 94 1.05 16.62 -4.99
C ILE A 94 0.21 16.67 -3.72
N ALA A 95 0.67 17.36 -2.67
CA ALA A 95 -0.10 17.53 -1.43
C ALA A 95 -1.41 18.32 -1.66
N LEU A 96 -1.38 19.39 -2.44
CA LEU A 96 -2.59 20.15 -2.82
C LEU A 96 -3.56 19.29 -3.63
N LEU A 97 -3.08 18.55 -4.63
CA LEU A 97 -3.90 17.66 -5.44
C LEU A 97 -4.54 16.55 -4.59
N ALA A 98 -3.76 15.96 -3.68
CA ALA A 98 -4.27 14.98 -2.73
C ALA A 98 -5.31 15.58 -1.78
N ALA A 99 -5.13 16.82 -1.33
CA ALA A 99 -6.11 17.52 -0.49
C ALA A 99 -7.41 17.78 -1.25
N VAL A 100 -7.36 18.28 -2.50
CA VAL A 100 -8.55 18.48 -3.35
C VAL A 100 -9.30 17.17 -3.56
N LEU A 101 -8.57 16.08 -3.84
CA LEU A 101 -9.16 14.76 -4.00
C LEU A 101 -9.80 14.25 -2.70
N ALA A 102 -9.11 14.39 -1.57
CA ALA A 102 -9.64 13.97 -0.27
C ALA A 102 -10.90 14.75 0.11
N LEU A 103 -10.92 16.07 -0.10
CA LEU A 103 -12.11 16.90 0.14
C LEU A 103 -13.26 16.51 -0.79
N SER A 104 -12.99 16.26 -2.08
CA SER A 104 -14.00 15.80 -3.05
C SER A 104 -14.65 14.49 -2.60
N LEU A 105 -13.85 13.51 -2.16
CA LEU A 105 -14.37 12.25 -1.64
C LEU A 105 -15.12 12.42 -0.32
N LEU A 106 -14.64 13.27 0.59
CA LEU A 106 -15.26 13.52 1.88
C LEU A 106 -16.62 14.22 1.74
N SER A 107 -16.79 15.06 0.70
CA SER A 107 -18.08 15.65 0.33
C SER A 107 -19.10 14.63 -0.21
N HIS A 108 -18.68 13.39 -0.49
CA HIS A 108 -19.54 12.33 -1.03
C HIS A 108 -19.52 11.09 -0.09
N PRO A 109 -20.16 11.18 1.09
CA PRO A 109 -20.04 10.15 2.13
C PRO A 109 -20.54 8.77 1.70
N PHE A 110 -21.57 8.69 0.84
CA PHE A 110 -22.05 7.41 0.30
C PHE A 110 -21.00 6.73 -0.58
N SER A 111 -20.40 7.50 -1.50
CA SER A 111 -19.31 7.04 -2.36
C SER A 111 -18.12 6.54 -1.54
N LEU A 112 -17.74 7.31 -0.51
CA LEU A 112 -16.70 6.94 0.44
C LEU A 112 -17.02 5.63 1.18
N LEU A 113 -18.25 5.47 1.69
CA LEU A 113 -18.67 4.27 2.39
C LEU A 113 -18.58 3.03 1.49
N VAL A 114 -19.07 3.11 0.25
CA VAL A 114 -19.00 1.99 -0.70
C VAL A 114 -17.55 1.64 -1.05
N LEU A 115 -16.70 2.64 -1.29
CA LEU A 115 -15.26 2.44 -1.51
C LEU A 115 -14.56 1.80 -0.31
N LEU A 116 -14.91 2.23 0.90
CA LEU A 116 -14.36 1.67 2.14
C LEU A 116 -14.81 0.22 2.32
N GLY A 117 -16.08 -0.09 2.06
CA GLY A 117 -16.59 -1.46 2.09
C GLY A 117 -15.86 -2.37 1.08
N LEU A 118 -15.61 -1.85 -0.14
CA LEU A 118 -14.83 -2.57 -1.15
C LEU A 118 -13.39 -2.80 -0.70
N LEU A 119 -12.73 -1.77 -0.12
CA LEU A 119 -11.39 -1.88 0.43
C LEU A 119 -11.32 -2.91 1.57
N VAL A 120 -12.30 -2.89 2.48
CA VAL A 120 -12.42 -3.87 3.56
C VAL A 120 -12.57 -5.27 2.99
N ALA A 121 -13.36 -5.48 1.94
CA ALA A 121 -13.49 -6.79 1.29
C ALA A 121 -12.15 -7.26 0.72
N TRP A 122 -11.39 -6.41 0.02
CA TRP A 122 -10.04 -6.71 -0.45
C TRP A 122 -9.09 -7.08 0.68
N CYS A 123 -9.01 -6.24 1.72
CA CYS A 123 -8.13 -6.46 2.86
C CYS A 123 -8.51 -7.73 3.63
N PHE A 124 -9.79 -7.95 3.87
CA PHE A 124 -10.27 -9.14 4.55
C PHE A 124 -9.89 -10.40 3.79
N LEU A 125 -10.15 -10.45 2.48
CA LEU A 125 -9.91 -11.65 1.66
C LEU A 125 -8.44 -11.95 1.39
N TYR A 126 -7.57 -10.93 1.31
CA TYR A 126 -6.18 -11.13 0.88
C TYR A 126 -5.10 -10.72 1.88
N LEU A 127 -5.42 -9.92 2.92
CA LEU A 127 -4.45 -9.53 3.96
C LEU A 127 -4.69 -10.24 5.28
N PHE A 128 -5.96 -10.38 5.68
CA PHE A 128 -6.31 -10.93 7.01
C PHE A 128 -6.73 -12.40 6.98
N ARG A 129 -7.25 -12.87 5.84
CA ARG A 129 -7.66 -14.26 5.66
C ARG A 129 -6.45 -15.15 5.33
N PRO A 130 -6.20 -16.23 6.09
CA PRO A 130 -5.24 -17.25 5.70
C PRO A 130 -5.57 -17.85 4.32
N ALA A 131 -4.55 -18.22 3.55
CA ALA A 131 -4.75 -18.79 2.21
C ALA A 131 -5.56 -20.10 2.25
N ASP A 132 -5.38 -20.90 3.30
CA ASP A 132 -6.11 -22.14 3.55
C ASP A 132 -6.95 -22.04 4.83
N PRO A 133 -8.20 -22.54 4.86
CA PRO A 133 -8.95 -23.25 3.80
C PRO A 133 -9.53 -22.30 2.72
N PRO A 134 -10.08 -22.79 1.58
CA PRO A 134 -10.71 -21.97 0.53
C PRO A 134 -11.99 -21.24 0.99
N LEU A 135 -12.42 -20.22 0.24
CA LEU A 135 -13.53 -19.35 0.66
C LEU A 135 -14.83 -20.13 0.60
N VAL A 136 -15.54 -20.27 1.72
CA VAL A 136 -16.84 -20.94 1.77
C VAL A 136 -17.94 -19.92 1.97
N LEU A 137 -18.84 -19.82 1.01
CA LEU A 137 -20.03 -18.95 1.05
C LEU A 137 -21.26 -19.81 0.79
N PHE A 138 -22.25 -19.71 1.68
CA PHE A 138 -23.51 -20.47 1.58
C PHE A 138 -23.32 -21.99 1.43
N GLY A 139 -22.28 -22.55 2.05
CA GLY A 139 -21.94 -23.98 1.96
C GLY A 139 -21.21 -24.40 0.68
N ARG A 140 -20.91 -23.48 -0.24
CA ARG A 140 -20.11 -23.75 -1.44
C ARG A 140 -18.69 -23.23 -1.27
N THR A 141 -17.71 -24.05 -1.64
CA THR A 141 -16.30 -23.65 -1.76
C THR A 141 -16.06 -22.89 -3.05
N PHE A 142 -15.39 -21.76 -2.96
CA PHE A 142 -14.95 -20.95 -4.08
C PHE A 142 -13.43 -21.04 -4.19
N SER A 143 -12.96 -21.24 -5.41
CA SER A 143 -11.54 -21.18 -5.74
C SER A 143 -11.02 -19.74 -5.66
N ASP A 144 -9.71 -19.58 -5.54
CA ASP A 144 -9.07 -18.25 -5.50
C ASP A 144 -9.33 -17.44 -6.78
N ARG A 145 -9.44 -18.11 -7.93
CA ARG A 145 -9.76 -17.47 -9.22
C ARG A 145 -11.19 -16.95 -9.25
N GLU A 146 -12.14 -17.71 -8.74
CA GLU A 146 -13.54 -17.28 -8.64
C GLU A 146 -13.69 -16.12 -7.64
N THR A 147 -12.98 -16.19 -6.51
CA THR A 147 -12.96 -15.13 -5.50
C THR A 147 -12.36 -13.84 -6.07
N LEU A 148 -11.21 -13.94 -6.74
CA LEU A 148 -10.57 -12.80 -7.39
C LEU A 148 -11.45 -12.22 -8.49
N GLY A 149 -11.98 -13.08 -9.37
CA GLY A 149 -12.86 -12.67 -10.46
C GLY A 149 -14.12 -11.97 -9.95
N GLY A 150 -14.76 -12.53 -8.92
CA GLY A 150 -15.92 -11.93 -8.26
C GLY A 150 -15.59 -10.58 -7.63
N LEU A 151 -14.44 -10.46 -6.96
CA LEU A 151 -14.01 -9.21 -6.33
C LEU A 151 -13.64 -8.12 -7.35
N VAL A 152 -13.05 -8.50 -8.49
CA VAL A 152 -12.81 -7.60 -9.62
C VAL A 152 -14.13 -7.15 -10.24
N LEU A 153 -15.07 -8.06 -10.50
CA LEU A 153 -16.39 -7.71 -11.03
C LEU A 153 -17.16 -6.82 -10.06
N LEU A 154 -17.09 -7.09 -8.75
CA LEU A 154 -17.66 -6.24 -7.72
C LEU A 154 -17.01 -4.85 -7.71
N SER A 155 -15.69 -4.77 -7.89
CA SER A 155 -14.99 -3.49 -7.97
C SER A 155 -15.46 -2.68 -9.18
N ILE A 156 -15.59 -3.32 -10.34
CA ILE A 156 -16.13 -2.71 -11.56
C ILE A 156 -17.55 -2.21 -11.31
N PHE A 157 -18.42 -3.08 -10.78
CA PHE A 157 -19.81 -2.73 -10.45
C PHE A 157 -19.88 -1.54 -9.50
N VAL A 158 -19.08 -1.52 -8.42
CA VAL A 158 -18.99 -0.40 -7.47
C VAL A 158 -18.57 0.88 -8.18
N ILE A 159 -17.55 0.84 -9.05
CA ILE A 159 -17.08 2.01 -9.78
C ILE A 159 -18.17 2.58 -10.70
N PHE A 160 -19.01 1.73 -11.32
CA PHE A 160 -20.12 2.17 -12.15
C PHE A 160 -21.35 2.61 -11.35
N LEU A 161 -21.62 1.97 -10.22
CA LEU A 161 -22.73 2.30 -9.33
C LEU A 161 -22.48 3.63 -8.62
N THR A 162 -21.22 3.94 -8.33
CA THR A 162 -20.81 5.17 -7.66
C THR A 162 -20.38 6.23 -8.68
N SER A 163 -20.57 7.50 -8.35
CA SER A 163 -19.99 8.61 -9.12
C SER A 163 -18.48 8.77 -8.88
N VAL A 164 -17.78 7.76 -8.35
CA VAL A 164 -16.34 7.85 -8.03
C VAL A 164 -15.53 8.27 -9.25
N GLY A 165 -15.78 7.67 -10.41
CA GLY A 165 -15.04 8.00 -11.62
C GLY A 165 -15.10 9.49 -11.97
N SER A 166 -16.30 10.07 -11.94
CA SER A 166 -16.47 11.50 -12.21
C SER A 166 -15.89 12.38 -11.10
N LEU A 167 -15.96 11.95 -9.83
CA LEU A 167 -15.32 12.64 -8.71
C LEU A 167 -13.80 12.68 -8.84
N LEU A 168 -13.18 11.56 -9.24
CA LEU A 168 -11.74 11.51 -9.48
C LEU A 168 -11.35 12.45 -10.62
N ILE A 169 -12.04 12.38 -11.76
CA ILE A 169 -11.74 13.21 -12.94
C ILE A 169 -11.92 14.70 -12.63
N SER A 170 -13.04 15.07 -12.00
CA SER A 170 -13.31 16.47 -11.63
C SER A 170 -12.32 17.00 -10.61
N ALA A 171 -11.99 16.23 -9.56
CA ALA A 171 -10.98 16.63 -8.58
C ALA A 171 -9.59 16.79 -9.21
N LEU A 172 -9.21 15.88 -10.11
CA LEU A 172 -7.96 15.97 -10.86
C LEU A 172 -7.93 17.21 -11.76
N LEU A 173 -9.02 17.50 -12.47
CA LEU A 173 -9.11 18.67 -13.34
C LEU A 173 -9.03 19.98 -12.54
N VAL A 174 -9.78 20.07 -11.44
CA VAL A 174 -9.76 21.24 -10.54
C VAL A 174 -8.38 21.42 -9.92
N GLY A 175 -7.78 20.34 -9.40
CA GLY A 175 -6.44 20.39 -8.82
C GLY A 175 -5.37 20.76 -9.85
N ALA A 176 -5.44 20.21 -11.06
CA ALA A 176 -4.55 20.58 -12.16
C ALA A 176 -4.73 22.06 -12.55
N ALA A 177 -5.96 22.57 -12.60
CA ALA A 177 -6.23 23.97 -12.88
C ALA A 177 -5.62 24.88 -11.80
N ILE A 178 -5.75 24.53 -10.51
CA ILE A 178 -5.14 25.26 -9.39
C ILE A 178 -3.61 25.27 -9.53
N VAL A 179 -3.00 24.12 -9.76
CA VAL A 179 -1.54 23.98 -9.90
C VAL A 179 -1.02 24.74 -11.12
N CYS A 180 -1.71 24.66 -12.26
CA CYS A 180 -1.34 25.39 -13.47
C CYS A 180 -1.51 26.90 -13.30
N ALA A 181 -2.59 27.35 -12.67
CA ALA A 181 -2.80 28.76 -12.36
C ALA A 181 -1.70 29.26 -11.42
N HIS A 182 -1.44 28.56 -10.31
CA HIS A 182 -0.36 28.91 -9.41
C HIS A 182 1.00 28.95 -10.16
N GLY A 183 1.33 27.90 -10.91
CA GLY A 183 2.59 27.79 -11.62
C GLY A 183 2.78 28.80 -12.76
N ALA A 184 1.69 29.28 -13.37
CA ALA A 184 1.75 30.29 -14.43
C ALA A 184 1.96 31.70 -13.88
N PHE A 185 1.33 32.03 -12.74
CA PHE A 185 1.39 33.37 -12.15
C PHE A 185 2.53 33.53 -11.15
N ARG A 186 3.10 32.46 -10.60
CA ARG A 186 4.25 32.54 -9.69
C ARG A 186 5.55 32.79 -10.49
N MET A 187 6.23 33.89 -10.19
CA MET A 187 7.55 34.21 -10.77
C MET A 187 8.58 33.17 -10.30
N PRO A 188 9.31 32.54 -11.23
CA PRO A 188 10.45 31.71 -10.89
C PRO A 188 11.67 32.63 -10.63
N GLU A 189 11.81 33.16 -9.41
CA GLU A 189 12.99 33.95 -8.99
C GLU A 189 14.22 33.05 -8.79
N ASP A 190 15.42 33.62 -8.57
CA ASP A 190 16.77 32.98 -8.50
C ASP A 190 16.94 31.73 -7.60
N LEU A 191 15.87 31.31 -6.95
CA LEU A 191 15.60 30.01 -6.33
C LEU A 191 16.02 28.78 -7.17
N PHE A 192 16.20 28.93 -8.48
CA PHE A 192 16.68 27.87 -9.39
C PHE A 192 18.20 27.69 -9.38
N LEU A 193 18.96 28.62 -8.80
CA LEU A 193 20.41 28.54 -8.74
C LEU A 193 20.89 27.66 -7.58
N ASP A 194 20.12 27.56 -6.49
CA ASP A 194 20.52 26.78 -5.30
C ASP A 194 20.07 25.31 -5.34
N ASP A 195 19.11 24.94 -6.21
CA ASP A 195 18.43 23.64 -6.22
C ASP A 195 18.52 22.87 -7.55
N GLN A 196 19.54 23.13 -8.38
CA GLN A 196 19.84 22.30 -9.56
C GLN A 196 20.39 20.92 -9.16
N ASP A 197 19.55 20.08 -8.55
CA ASP A 197 19.76 18.64 -8.56
C ASP A 197 19.46 18.12 -9.98
N PRO A 198 20.42 17.49 -10.69
CA PRO A 198 20.29 17.07 -12.09
C PRO A 198 19.44 15.80 -12.27
N GLY A 199 18.32 15.67 -11.53
CA GLY A 199 17.52 14.44 -11.43
C GLY A 199 16.01 14.68 -11.46
N GLY A 200 15.52 15.54 -12.35
CA GLY A 200 14.09 15.81 -12.51
C GLY A 200 13.26 14.55 -12.80
N ALA A 201 12.08 14.46 -12.18
CA ALA A 201 10.92 13.57 -12.33
C ALA A 201 11.07 12.20 -13.04
N ALA A 202 11.68 12.15 -14.23
CA ALA A 202 12.04 10.93 -14.93
C ALA A 202 13.01 10.05 -14.13
N ALA A 203 14.00 10.63 -13.44
CA ALA A 203 14.98 9.85 -12.66
C ALA A 203 14.35 9.08 -11.48
N GLY A 204 13.32 9.65 -10.84
CA GLY A 204 12.62 9.00 -9.72
C GLY A 204 11.71 7.85 -10.16
N PHE A 205 11.00 8.01 -11.28
CA PHE A 205 10.20 6.93 -11.87
C PHE A 205 11.08 5.81 -12.44
N LEU A 206 12.20 6.16 -13.08
CA LEU A 206 13.18 5.21 -13.62
C LEU A 206 13.98 4.51 -12.52
N SER A 207 14.22 5.15 -11.37
CA SER A 207 14.81 4.52 -10.18
C SER A 207 13.91 3.44 -9.59
N PHE A 208 12.59 3.70 -9.53
CA PHE A 208 11.60 2.72 -9.08
C PHE A 208 11.53 1.49 -10.02
N LEU A 209 11.61 1.70 -11.34
CA LEU A 209 11.60 0.61 -12.33
C LEU A 209 12.93 -0.14 -12.43
N GLY A 210 14.06 0.56 -12.27
CA GLY A 210 15.41 -0.02 -12.30
C GLY A 210 15.70 -0.93 -11.11
N GLY A 211 15.20 -0.59 -9.91
CA GLY A 211 15.35 -1.43 -8.71
C GLY A 211 14.63 -2.79 -8.82
N ALA A 212 13.53 -2.86 -9.55
CA ALA A 212 12.82 -4.11 -9.84
C ALA A 212 13.62 -5.02 -10.78
N ALA A 213 14.32 -4.45 -11.77
CA ALA A 213 15.17 -5.21 -12.70
C ALA A 213 16.45 -5.74 -12.03
N SER A 214 17.10 -4.97 -11.16
CA SER A 214 18.27 -5.43 -10.41
C SER A 214 17.96 -6.56 -9.42
N SER A 215 16.74 -6.58 -8.86
CA SER A 215 16.29 -7.65 -7.96
C SER A 215 16.02 -8.97 -8.70
N ALA A 216 15.61 -8.91 -9.97
CA ALA A 216 15.42 -10.09 -10.82
C ALA A 216 16.77 -10.66 -11.32
N ALA A 217 17.76 -9.79 -11.58
CA ALA A 217 19.09 -10.21 -12.04
C ALA A 217 19.92 -10.91 -10.94
N SER A 218 19.73 -10.58 -9.66
CA SER A 218 20.43 -11.24 -8.54
C SER A 218 19.93 -12.66 -8.24
N VAL A 219 18.79 -13.07 -8.78
CA VAL A 219 18.24 -14.44 -8.62
C VAL A 219 18.76 -15.39 -9.70
N ALA A 220 19.24 -14.85 -10.84
CA ALA A 220 19.85 -15.62 -11.91
C ALA A 220 21.39 -15.57 -11.82
N GLY A 221 21.95 -16.20 -10.79
CA GLY A 221 23.40 -16.41 -10.71
C GLY A 221 23.92 -17.31 -11.86
N PRO A 222 25.16 -17.12 -12.33
CA PRO A 222 25.71 -17.89 -13.45
C PRO A 222 25.96 -19.35 -13.06
N VAL A 223 25.32 -20.29 -13.76
CA VAL A 223 25.67 -21.71 -13.73
C VAL A 223 26.98 -21.89 -14.48
N VAL A 224 28.07 -22.08 -13.73
CA VAL A 224 29.38 -22.49 -14.27
C VAL A 224 29.25 -23.90 -14.83
N ALA A 225 29.19 -24.01 -16.16
CA ALA A 225 29.31 -25.28 -16.87
C ALA A 225 30.80 -25.70 -16.88
N ALA A 226 31.18 -26.55 -15.93
CA ALA A 226 32.44 -27.28 -15.97
C ALA A 226 32.42 -28.26 -17.15
N ARG A 227 33.39 -28.14 -18.05
CA ARG A 227 33.60 -29.09 -19.15
C ARG A 227 34.72 -30.05 -18.72
N VAL A 228 34.43 -31.35 -18.79
CA VAL A 228 35.40 -32.45 -18.81
C VAL A 228 35.67 -32.79 -20.26
#